data_AF-A0A5B9WDT7-F1
#
_entry.id   AF-A0A5B9WDT7-F1
#
_cell.length_a   1.000
_cell.length_b   1.000
_cell.length_c   1.000
_cell.angle_alpha   90.00
_cell.angle_beta   90.00
_cell.angle_gamma   90.00
#
_symmetry.space_group_name_H-M   'P 1'
#
loop_
_entity.id
_entity.type
_entity.pdbx_description
1 polymer ?
#
loop_
_entity_poly.entity_id
_entity_poly.type
_entity_poly.pdbx_seq_one_letter_code
_entity_poly.pdbx_strand_id
1 'polypeptide(L)'
;MVCSMVKKAVVGSALGAAALFLVFGTHAPSYVRTAYHKVRQNAKDLTPLPFDIDRARDEIASLEPAIRDNIEKLARADVDVEGLEKEITAIKANAEAEKKAMLTLRESLKTGEYRLAGHTKVAYTEDEVKADLARRYDSIRNTKNILDAKETTLKAKQSEIVAFRKQLDTMVAQKKALSTKLDTIEAKLRQIEATQASNEFQQIDGSALSRAKETVSELEKRIEVMTHKAELEGRYAGGEVPVAVDPARDVVKEIDAEYGAESPAAKPGKSL
;
A
#
# COMPACT_ATOMS: atom_id res chain seq x y z
N MET A 1 23.02 24.66 34.69
CA MET A 1 24.12 23.88 34.05
C MET A 1 23.97 23.71 32.53
N VAL A 2 22.74 23.68 31.97
CA VAL A 2 22.49 23.51 30.51
C VAL A 2 23.11 24.61 29.63
N CYS A 3 23.16 25.86 30.08
CA CYS A 3 23.66 27.00 29.28
C CYS A 3 25.20 26.97 29.03
N SER A 4 25.98 26.30 29.90
CA SER A 4 27.44 26.16 29.74
C SER A 4 27.80 25.11 28.69
N MET A 5 27.05 24.01 28.62
CA MET A 5 27.29 22.93 27.66
C MET A 5 26.96 23.35 26.23
N VAL A 6 25.92 24.15 26.04
CA VAL A 6 25.56 24.70 24.70
C VAL A 6 26.64 25.63 24.18
N LYS A 7 27.19 26.54 25.02
CA LYS A 7 28.31 27.40 24.59
C LYS A 7 29.56 26.60 24.22
N LYS A 8 29.89 25.54 24.97
CA LYS A 8 31.04 24.66 24.66
C LYS A 8 30.81 23.86 23.38
N ALA A 9 29.59 23.36 23.13
CA ALA A 9 29.24 22.65 21.91
C ALA A 9 29.34 23.56 20.66
N VAL A 10 28.84 24.80 20.77
CA VAL A 10 28.89 25.77 19.66
C VAL A 10 30.32 26.19 19.33
N VAL A 11 31.15 26.45 20.35
CA VAL A 11 32.57 26.79 20.15
C VAL A 11 33.35 25.60 19.58
N GLY A 12 33.06 24.38 20.03
CA GLY A 12 33.65 23.15 19.50
C GLY A 12 33.27 22.90 18.03
N SER A 13 32.00 23.08 17.66
CA SER A 13 31.57 22.94 16.26
C SER A 13 32.16 24.01 15.35
N ALA A 14 32.31 25.24 15.85
CA ALA A 14 32.87 26.35 15.08
C ALA A 14 34.37 26.16 14.82
N LEU A 15 35.13 25.71 15.82
CA LEU A 15 36.56 25.38 15.66
C LEU A 15 36.76 24.18 14.73
N GLY A 16 35.92 23.15 14.85
CA GLY A 16 35.96 21.99 13.96
C GLY A 16 35.66 22.36 12.50
N ALA A 17 34.64 23.20 12.28
CA ALA A 17 34.30 23.69 10.95
C ALA A 17 35.39 24.60 10.36
N ALA A 18 35.99 25.48 11.17
CA ALA A 18 37.08 26.34 10.75
C ALA A 18 38.35 25.55 10.37
N ALA A 19 38.71 24.54 11.17
CA ALA A 19 39.85 23.67 10.86
C ALA A 19 39.61 22.83 9.60
N LEU A 20 38.40 22.28 9.43
CA LEU A 20 38.03 21.54 8.21
C LEU A 20 38.04 22.44 6.96
N PHE A 21 37.60 23.70 7.09
CA PHE A 21 37.62 24.67 6.01
C PHE A 21 39.05 25.09 5.63
N LEU A 22 39.95 25.23 6.62
CA LEU A 22 41.36 25.61 6.39
C LEU A 22 42.16 24.50 5.68
N VAL A 23 41.86 23.23 5.99
CA VAL A 23 42.57 22.08 5.40
C VAL A 23 42.00 21.66 4.03
N PHE A 24 40.68 21.77 3.82
CA PHE A 24 40.02 21.22 2.63
C PHE A 24 39.34 22.28 1.71
N GLY A 25 39.41 23.57 2.07
CA GLY A 25 38.86 24.66 1.28
C GLY A 25 37.35 24.57 1.05
N THR A 26 36.87 25.10 -0.08
CA THR A 26 35.44 25.14 -0.46
C THR A 26 34.87 23.78 -0.87
N HIS A 27 35.71 22.74 -1.04
CA HIS A 27 35.29 21.38 -1.40
C HIS A 27 35.06 20.45 -0.21
N ALA A 28 35.36 20.90 1.03
CA ALA A 28 35.12 20.16 2.27
C ALA A 28 33.70 19.56 2.43
N PRO A 29 32.60 20.25 2.03
CA PRO A 29 31.26 19.69 2.21
C PRO A 29 31.04 18.40 1.39
N SER A 30 31.68 18.29 0.22
CA SER A 30 31.51 17.15 -0.68
C SER A 30 32.22 15.89 -0.16
N TYR A 31 33.40 16.04 0.44
CA TYR A 31 34.14 14.93 1.04
C TYR A 31 33.51 14.45 2.34
N VAL A 32 33.06 15.36 3.20
CA VAL A 32 32.37 14.99 4.45
C VAL A 32 31.05 14.29 4.13
N ARG A 33 30.29 14.77 3.13
CA ARG A 33 29.06 14.11 2.68
C ARG A 33 29.32 12.70 2.14
N THR A 34 30.36 12.54 1.31
CA THR A 34 30.71 11.25 0.72
C THR A 34 31.27 10.27 1.76
N ALA A 35 32.11 10.75 2.68
CA ALA A 35 32.62 9.95 3.79
C ALA A 35 31.49 9.52 4.73
N TYR A 36 30.56 10.42 5.05
CA TYR A 36 29.38 10.10 5.86
C TYR A 36 28.46 9.09 5.17
N HIS A 37 28.24 9.23 3.84
CA HIS A 37 27.48 8.24 3.07
C HIS A 37 28.16 6.88 3.03
N LYS A 38 29.49 6.83 2.78
CA LYS A 38 30.26 5.58 2.77
C LYS A 38 30.28 4.90 4.14
N VAL A 39 30.49 5.65 5.22
CA VAL A 39 30.47 5.09 6.57
C VAL A 39 29.08 4.57 6.94
N ARG A 40 28.02 5.31 6.59
CA ARG A 40 26.63 4.89 6.85
C ARG A 40 26.21 3.68 6.01
N GLN A 41 26.65 3.59 4.76
CA GLN A 41 26.40 2.44 3.88
C GLN A 41 27.18 1.22 4.37
N ASN A 42 28.49 1.35 4.62
CA ASN A 42 29.31 0.25 5.12
C ASN A 42 28.81 -0.26 6.50
N ALA A 43 28.37 0.63 7.40
CA ALA A 43 27.81 0.20 8.68
C ALA A 43 26.47 -0.55 8.54
N LYS A 44 25.68 -0.25 7.50
CA LYS A 44 24.47 -1.02 7.16
C LYS A 44 24.79 -2.36 6.51
N ASP A 45 25.87 -2.45 5.74
CA ASP A 45 26.28 -3.70 5.09
C ASP A 45 27.04 -4.63 6.06
N LEU A 46 27.48 -4.12 7.21
CA LEU A 46 28.16 -4.85 8.27
C LEU A 46 27.21 -5.34 9.39
N THR A 47 25.90 -5.09 9.30
CA THR A 47 24.98 -5.67 10.29
C THR A 47 24.89 -7.18 10.10
N PRO A 48 25.08 -7.98 11.17
CA PRO A 48 24.84 -9.41 11.07
C PRO A 48 23.40 -9.66 10.61
N LEU A 49 23.21 -10.49 9.60
CA LEU A 49 21.89 -10.91 9.13
C LEU A 49 20.91 -11.34 10.25
N PRO A 50 21.33 -12.02 11.35
CA PRO A 50 20.41 -12.31 12.46
C PRO A 50 19.83 -11.07 13.12
N PHE A 51 20.57 -9.97 13.21
CA PHE A 51 20.07 -8.72 13.78
C PHE A 51 18.94 -8.12 12.93
N ASP A 52 19.06 -8.17 11.61
CA ASP A 52 18.01 -7.68 10.71
C ASP A 52 16.75 -8.58 10.75
N ILE A 53 16.91 -9.88 11.00
CA ILE A 53 15.80 -10.82 11.22
C ILE A 53 15.07 -10.49 12.53
N ASP A 54 15.80 -10.28 13.63
CA ASP A 54 15.22 -9.92 14.92
C ASP A 54 14.50 -8.57 14.86
N ARG A 55 15.13 -7.58 14.22
CA ARG A 55 14.49 -6.29 13.95
C ARG A 55 13.20 -6.44 13.14
N ALA A 56 13.22 -7.24 12.07
CA ALA A 56 12.02 -7.49 11.27
C ALA A 56 10.93 -8.20 12.09
N ARG A 57 11.31 -9.08 13.02
CA ARG A 57 10.37 -9.73 13.97
C ARG A 57 9.70 -8.70 14.87
N ASP A 58 10.47 -7.77 15.42
CA ASP A 58 9.96 -6.68 16.26
C ASP A 58 9.05 -5.74 15.47
N GLU A 59 9.42 -5.39 14.23
CA GLU A 59 8.57 -4.58 13.34
C GLU A 59 7.24 -5.29 13.04
N ILE A 60 7.24 -6.61 12.79
CA ILE A 60 6.01 -7.40 12.61
C ILE A 60 5.19 -7.48 13.91
N ALA A 61 5.85 -7.64 15.06
CA ALA A 61 5.18 -7.67 16.37
C ALA A 61 4.55 -6.30 16.71
N SER A 62 5.17 -5.21 16.29
CA SER A 62 4.65 -3.84 16.47
C SER A 62 3.35 -3.58 15.70
N LEU A 63 3.00 -4.42 14.73
CA LEU A 63 1.70 -4.35 14.04
C LEU A 63 0.53 -4.84 14.92
N GLU A 64 0.79 -5.65 15.95
CA GLU A 64 -0.26 -6.17 16.84
C GLU A 64 -1.10 -5.10 17.54
N PRO A 65 -0.52 -4.08 18.20
CA PRO A 65 -1.32 -3.04 18.82
C PRO A 65 -2.19 -2.29 17.80
N ALA A 66 -1.70 -2.06 16.58
CA ALA A 66 -2.50 -1.44 15.52
C ALA A 66 -3.67 -2.34 15.07
N ILE A 67 -3.46 -3.66 14.95
CA ILE A 67 -4.54 -4.63 14.68
C ILE A 67 -5.58 -4.58 15.81
N ARG A 68 -5.14 -4.58 17.07
CA ARG A 68 -6.05 -4.57 18.25
C ARG A 68 -6.88 -3.28 18.32
N ASP A 69 -6.26 -2.13 18.10
CA ASP A 69 -6.97 -0.84 18.03
C ASP A 69 -8.02 -0.82 16.92
N ASN A 70 -7.69 -1.37 15.74
CA ASN A 70 -8.66 -1.51 14.66
C ASN A 70 -9.81 -2.48 14.99
N ILE A 71 -9.53 -3.59 15.68
CA ILE A 71 -10.58 -4.51 16.17
C ILE A 71 -11.51 -3.77 17.15
N GLU A 72 -10.95 -2.98 18.06
CA GLU A 72 -11.75 -2.21 19.01
C GLU A 72 -12.65 -1.18 18.31
N LYS A 73 -12.11 -0.46 17.33
CA LYS A 73 -12.87 0.48 16.49
C LYS A 73 -14.01 -0.21 15.74
N LEU A 74 -13.74 -1.38 15.17
CA LEU A 74 -14.75 -2.21 14.51
C LEU A 74 -15.84 -2.64 15.49
N ALA A 75 -15.47 -3.13 16.67
CA ALA A 75 -16.42 -3.58 17.68
C ALA A 75 -17.32 -2.43 18.16
N ARG A 76 -16.76 -1.23 18.35
CA ARG A 76 -17.55 -0.02 18.67
C ARG A 76 -18.53 0.32 17.54
N ALA A 77 -18.07 0.28 16.28
CA ALA A 77 -18.91 0.54 15.13
C ALA A 77 -20.05 -0.49 14.98
N ASP A 78 -19.79 -1.77 15.26
CA ASP A 78 -20.82 -2.82 15.26
C ASP A 78 -21.91 -2.54 16.30
N VAL A 79 -21.51 -2.18 17.53
CA VAL A 79 -22.45 -1.82 18.61
C VAL A 79 -23.26 -0.57 18.25
N ASP A 80 -22.64 0.44 17.63
CA ASP A 80 -23.32 1.65 17.18
C ASP A 80 -24.38 1.34 16.10
N VAL A 81 -24.08 0.41 15.18
CA VAL A 81 -25.05 -0.05 14.18
C VAL A 81 -26.20 -0.81 14.84
N GLU A 82 -25.93 -1.74 15.75
CA GLU A 82 -26.99 -2.42 16.51
C GLU A 82 -27.88 -1.44 17.28
N GLY A 83 -27.27 -0.40 17.87
CA GLY A 83 -27.98 0.68 18.54
C GLY A 83 -28.92 1.43 17.58
N LEU A 84 -28.43 1.77 16.38
CA LEU A 84 -29.21 2.44 15.35
C LEU A 84 -30.34 1.54 14.80
N GLU A 85 -30.13 0.23 14.66
CA GLU A 85 -31.18 -0.73 14.29
C GLU A 85 -32.29 -0.80 15.35
N LYS A 86 -31.92 -0.83 16.64
CA LYS A 86 -32.88 -0.78 17.75
C LYS A 86 -33.66 0.54 17.76
N GLU A 87 -33.00 1.66 17.49
CA GLU A 87 -33.68 2.96 17.40
C GLU A 87 -34.67 3.00 16.22
N ILE A 88 -34.25 2.54 15.03
CA ILE A 88 -35.12 2.47 13.84
C ILE A 88 -36.33 1.57 14.09
N THR A 89 -36.14 0.42 14.72
CA THR A 89 -37.25 -0.51 15.04
C THR A 89 -38.22 0.09 16.06
N ALA A 90 -37.72 0.82 17.07
CA ALA A 90 -38.56 1.55 18.01
C ALA A 90 -39.36 2.67 17.33
N ILE A 91 -38.72 3.47 16.47
CA ILE A 91 -39.39 4.54 15.71
C ILE A 91 -40.46 3.94 14.78
N LYS A 92 -40.17 2.81 14.10
CA LYS A 92 -41.15 2.08 13.28
C LYS A 92 -42.37 1.65 14.08
N ALA A 93 -42.16 1.07 15.25
CA ALA A 93 -43.25 0.62 16.12
C ALA A 93 -44.14 1.79 16.57
N ASN A 94 -43.51 2.90 16.99
CA ASN A 94 -44.23 4.11 17.39
C ASN A 94 -44.99 4.74 16.22
N ALA A 95 -44.38 4.82 15.04
CA ALA A 95 -45.03 5.35 13.83
C ALA A 95 -46.25 4.50 13.41
N GLU A 96 -46.18 3.17 13.53
CA GLU A 96 -47.33 2.28 13.28
C GLU A 96 -48.44 2.46 14.32
N ALA A 97 -48.11 2.71 15.59
CA ALA A 97 -49.09 3.03 16.62
C ALA A 97 -49.79 4.38 16.35
N GLU A 98 -49.03 5.42 16.01
CA GLU A 98 -49.56 6.74 15.64
C GLU A 98 -50.47 6.66 14.41
N LYS A 99 -50.06 5.89 13.40
CA LYS A 99 -50.85 5.64 12.19
C LYS A 99 -52.16 4.93 12.50
N LYS A 100 -52.16 3.92 13.37
CA LYS A 100 -53.40 3.26 13.82
C LYS A 100 -54.32 4.25 14.54
N ALA A 101 -53.78 5.05 15.47
CA ALA A 101 -54.55 6.08 16.16
C ALA A 101 -55.16 7.11 15.19
N MET A 102 -54.38 7.57 14.21
CA MET A 102 -54.85 8.48 13.16
C MET A 102 -55.98 7.85 12.32
N LEU A 103 -55.87 6.58 11.94
CA LEU A 103 -56.92 5.87 11.19
C LEU A 103 -58.21 5.71 12.00
N THR A 104 -58.12 5.43 13.30
CA THR A 104 -59.30 5.37 14.18
C THR A 104 -59.98 6.72 14.32
N LEU A 105 -59.20 7.81 14.43
CA LEU A 105 -59.74 9.17 14.52
C LEU A 105 -60.40 9.62 13.21
N ARG A 106 -59.84 9.20 12.08
CA ARG A 106 -60.45 9.43 10.76
C ARG A 106 -61.80 8.71 10.64
N GLU A 107 -61.90 7.48 11.14
CA GLU A 107 -63.15 6.72 11.11
C GLU A 107 -64.21 7.34 12.03
N SER A 108 -63.83 7.78 13.24
CA SER A 108 -64.76 8.45 14.17
C SER A 108 -65.30 9.78 13.62
N LEU A 109 -64.49 10.51 12.84
CA LEU A 109 -64.92 11.72 12.13
C LEU A 109 -65.95 11.39 11.03
N LYS A 110 -65.79 10.27 10.34
CA LYS A 110 -66.73 9.81 9.30
C LYS A 110 -68.08 9.37 9.90
N THR A 111 -68.08 8.77 11.08
CA THR A 111 -69.29 8.32 11.78
C THR A 111 -69.98 9.44 12.57
N GLY A 112 -69.41 10.65 12.61
CA GLY A 112 -69.96 11.80 13.34
C GLY A 112 -69.78 11.73 14.87
N GLU A 113 -68.91 10.84 15.35
CA GLU A 113 -68.55 10.77 16.77
C GLU A 113 -67.34 11.68 17.04
N TYR A 114 -67.60 12.92 17.44
CA TYR A 114 -66.56 13.92 17.75
C TYR A 114 -65.87 13.69 19.11
N ARG A 115 -65.86 12.46 19.62
CA ARG A 115 -65.15 12.09 20.84
C ARG A 115 -63.73 11.67 20.48
N LEU A 116 -62.76 12.53 20.76
CA LEU A 116 -61.35 12.17 20.69
C LEU A 116 -61.03 11.09 21.74
N ALA A 117 -60.31 10.05 21.31
CA ALA A 117 -59.85 8.97 22.18
C ALA A 117 -59.02 9.56 23.35
N GLY A 118 -59.62 9.58 24.56
CA GLY A 118 -58.96 10.04 25.79
C GLY A 118 -59.64 11.21 26.54
N HIS A 119 -60.59 11.93 25.93
CA HIS A 119 -61.27 13.06 26.58
C HIS A 119 -62.78 12.85 26.66
N THR A 120 -63.26 12.43 27.83
CA THR A 120 -64.67 12.03 28.04
C THR A 120 -65.63 13.21 28.28
N LYS A 121 -65.13 14.44 28.41
CA LYS A 121 -65.94 15.58 28.91
C LYS A 121 -66.04 16.79 27.97
N VAL A 122 -65.37 16.79 26.81
CA VAL A 122 -65.41 17.92 25.87
C VAL A 122 -65.78 17.38 24.48
N ALA A 123 -66.92 17.84 23.95
CA ALA A 123 -67.26 17.62 22.55
C ALA A 123 -66.40 18.59 21.73
N TYR A 124 -65.50 18.06 20.92
CA TYR A 124 -64.70 18.86 20.01
C TYR A 124 -65.52 19.18 18.75
N THR A 125 -65.21 20.31 18.12
CA THR A 125 -65.82 20.66 16.83
C THR A 125 -65.19 19.85 15.69
N GLU A 126 -65.92 19.67 14.59
CA GLU A 126 -65.43 18.96 13.40
C GLU A 126 -64.11 19.58 12.88
N ASP A 127 -64.01 20.91 12.91
CA ASP A 127 -62.84 21.65 12.45
C ASP A 127 -61.61 21.44 13.35
N GLU A 128 -61.80 21.33 14.67
CA GLU A 128 -60.71 21.01 15.61
C GLU A 128 -60.16 19.60 15.40
N VAL A 129 -61.04 18.62 15.12
CA VAL A 129 -60.61 17.24 14.82
C VAL A 129 -59.90 17.17 13.47
N LYS A 130 -60.36 17.90 12.45
CA LYS A 130 -59.64 18.03 11.16
C LYS A 130 -58.26 18.65 11.33
N ALA A 131 -58.15 19.71 12.12
CA ALA A 131 -56.86 20.35 12.42
C ALA A 131 -55.92 19.39 13.17
N ASP A 132 -56.42 18.60 14.12
CA ASP A 132 -55.63 17.60 14.81
C ASP A 132 -55.15 16.47 13.88
N LEU A 133 -56.04 16.01 13.00
CA LEU A 133 -55.71 14.99 11.99
C LEU A 133 -54.61 15.48 11.04
N ALA A 134 -54.68 16.75 10.61
CA ALA A 134 -53.65 17.36 9.77
C ALA A 134 -52.28 17.39 10.49
N ARG A 135 -52.25 17.83 11.76
CA ARG A 135 -51.01 17.82 12.57
C ARG A 135 -50.42 16.41 12.72
N ARG A 136 -51.27 15.41 12.99
CA ARG A 136 -50.82 14.00 13.11
C ARG A 136 -50.28 13.46 11.79
N TYR A 137 -50.95 13.78 10.69
CA TYR A 137 -50.50 13.37 9.36
C TYR A 137 -49.14 13.98 9.01
N ASP A 138 -48.95 15.27 9.27
CA ASP A 138 -47.67 15.95 9.06
C ASP A 138 -46.56 15.39 9.97
N SER A 139 -46.88 15.07 11.23
CA SER A 139 -45.96 14.39 12.14
C SER A 139 -45.52 13.03 11.60
N ILE A 140 -46.46 12.18 11.17
CA ILE A 140 -46.15 10.85 10.60
C ILE A 140 -45.31 10.99 9.33
N ARG A 141 -45.62 11.97 8.46
CA ARG A 141 -44.83 12.25 7.26
C ARG A 141 -43.40 12.65 7.61
N ASN A 142 -43.23 13.52 8.61
CA ASN A 142 -41.91 13.90 9.09
C ASN A 142 -41.14 12.70 9.68
N THR A 143 -41.79 11.92 10.54
CA THR A 143 -41.22 10.69 11.12
C THR A 143 -40.78 9.70 10.03
N LYS A 144 -41.57 9.56 8.95
CA LYS A 144 -41.21 8.74 7.79
C LYS A 144 -39.94 9.26 7.11
N ASN A 145 -39.84 10.56 6.85
CA ASN A 145 -38.64 11.15 6.24
C ASN A 145 -37.39 10.93 7.13
N ILE A 146 -37.55 11.08 8.46
CA ILE A 146 -36.47 10.83 9.42
C ILE A 146 -36.05 9.36 9.40
N LEU A 147 -37.02 8.45 9.34
CA LEU A 147 -36.79 7.01 9.27
C LEU A 147 -36.06 6.62 8.00
N ASP A 148 -36.47 7.13 6.84
CA ASP A 148 -35.80 6.90 5.56
C ASP A 148 -34.34 7.40 5.59
N ALA A 149 -34.09 8.58 6.21
CA ALA A 149 -32.75 9.11 6.41
C ALA A 149 -31.90 8.25 7.38
N LYS A 150 -32.50 7.70 8.44
CA LYS A 150 -31.82 6.79 9.36
C LYS A 150 -31.51 5.44 8.71
N GLU A 151 -32.43 4.88 7.92
CA GLU A 151 -32.21 3.62 7.19
C GLU A 151 -31.11 3.73 6.14
N THR A 152 -31.07 4.84 5.40
CA THR A 152 -29.98 5.10 4.44
C THR A 152 -28.63 5.24 5.15
N THR A 153 -28.60 5.93 6.29
CA THR A 153 -27.41 6.04 7.14
C THR A 153 -26.97 4.67 7.68
N LEU A 154 -27.93 3.85 8.13
CA LEU A 154 -27.68 2.49 8.61
C LEU A 154 -27.02 1.64 7.52
N LYS A 155 -27.59 1.62 6.31
CA LYS A 155 -27.06 0.87 5.18
C LYS A 155 -25.64 1.32 4.81
N ALA A 156 -25.38 2.63 4.83
CA ALA A 156 -24.06 3.17 4.60
C ALA A 156 -23.06 2.66 5.64
N LYS A 157 -23.39 2.76 6.93
CA LYS A 157 -22.55 2.25 8.03
C LYS A 157 -22.29 0.74 7.95
N GLN A 158 -23.32 -0.05 7.66
CA GLN A 158 -23.16 -1.50 7.47
C GLN A 158 -22.19 -1.82 6.31
N SER A 159 -22.29 -1.09 5.19
CA SER A 159 -21.38 -1.28 4.06
C SER A 159 -19.94 -0.88 4.39
N GLU A 160 -19.75 0.18 5.17
CA GLU A 160 -18.45 0.64 5.66
C GLU A 160 -17.81 -0.38 6.59
N ILE A 161 -18.58 -0.95 7.52
CA ILE A 161 -18.13 -2.03 8.42
C ILE A 161 -17.65 -3.25 7.64
N VAL A 162 -18.39 -3.66 6.60
CA VAL A 162 -17.98 -4.79 5.75
C VAL A 162 -16.66 -4.49 5.03
N ALA A 163 -16.49 -3.28 4.52
CA ALA A 163 -15.23 -2.86 3.90
C ALA A 163 -14.07 -2.84 4.92
N PHE A 164 -14.32 -2.33 6.12
CA PHE A 164 -13.34 -2.28 7.21
C PHE A 164 -12.91 -3.69 7.66
N ARG A 165 -13.86 -4.61 7.84
CA ARG A 165 -13.59 -6.03 8.13
C ARG A 165 -12.66 -6.64 7.08
N LYS A 166 -12.94 -6.43 5.79
CA LYS A 166 -12.11 -6.93 4.71
C LYS A 166 -10.69 -6.35 4.74
N GLN A 167 -10.53 -5.07 5.05
CA GLN A 167 -9.22 -4.44 5.21
C GLN A 167 -8.45 -5.04 6.39
N LEU A 168 -9.12 -5.25 7.52
CA LEU A 168 -8.53 -5.87 8.70
C LEU A 168 -8.09 -7.32 8.43
N ASP A 169 -8.93 -8.12 7.78
CA ASP A 169 -8.59 -9.50 7.36
C ASP A 169 -7.36 -9.52 6.44
N THR A 170 -7.30 -8.58 5.50
CA THR A 170 -6.15 -8.42 4.60
C THR A 170 -4.88 -8.09 5.39
N MET A 171 -4.97 -7.18 6.37
CA MET A 171 -3.83 -6.80 7.22
C MET A 171 -3.33 -7.96 8.07
N VAL A 172 -4.24 -8.74 8.66
CA VAL A 172 -3.90 -9.95 9.44
C VAL A 172 -3.26 -11.01 8.53
N ALA A 173 -3.79 -11.22 7.32
CA ALA A 173 -3.22 -12.14 6.34
C ALA A 173 -1.81 -11.71 5.91
N GLN A 174 -1.60 -10.42 5.65
CA GLN A 174 -0.29 -9.86 5.33
C GLN A 174 0.71 -10.03 6.47
N LYS A 175 0.31 -9.76 7.72
CA LYS A 175 1.16 -10.01 8.91
C LYS A 175 1.59 -11.48 8.96
N LYS A 176 0.64 -12.41 8.81
CA LYS A 176 0.93 -13.85 8.81
C LYS A 176 1.90 -14.24 7.68
N ALA A 177 1.67 -13.72 6.48
CA ALA A 177 2.55 -13.98 5.34
C ALA A 177 3.98 -13.45 5.56
N LEU A 178 4.12 -12.25 6.14
CA LEU A 178 5.43 -11.70 6.53
C LEU A 178 6.12 -12.56 7.59
N SER A 179 5.38 -13.03 8.60
CA SER A 179 5.91 -13.95 9.62
C SER A 179 6.43 -15.25 9.01
N THR A 180 5.64 -15.91 8.16
CA THR A 180 6.07 -17.17 7.51
C THR A 180 7.28 -16.96 6.58
N LYS A 181 7.35 -15.82 5.88
CA LYS A 181 8.53 -15.46 5.09
C LYS A 181 9.76 -15.27 5.97
N LEU A 182 9.62 -14.62 7.12
CA LEU A 182 10.70 -14.43 8.08
C LEU A 182 11.19 -15.79 8.62
N ASP A 183 10.28 -16.67 9.01
CA ASP A 183 10.63 -18.03 9.47
C ASP A 183 11.38 -18.82 8.37
N THR A 184 11.00 -18.64 7.12
CA THR A 184 11.69 -19.26 5.97
C THR A 184 13.10 -18.69 5.78
N ILE A 185 13.27 -17.37 5.94
CA ILE A 185 14.59 -16.71 5.86
C ILE A 185 15.48 -17.20 7.00
N GLU A 186 14.94 -17.29 8.23
CA GLU A 186 15.65 -17.80 9.40
C GLU A 186 16.10 -19.26 9.20
N ALA A 187 15.23 -20.11 8.67
CA ALA A 187 15.56 -21.50 8.34
C ALA A 187 16.68 -21.60 7.28
N LYS A 188 16.61 -20.77 6.22
CA LYS A 188 17.65 -20.72 5.19
C LYS A 188 18.99 -20.24 5.74
N LEU A 189 18.99 -19.24 6.62
CA LEU A 189 20.20 -18.76 7.28
C LEU A 189 20.85 -19.90 8.09
N ARG A 190 20.07 -20.59 8.93
CA ARG A 190 20.58 -21.74 9.71
C ARG A 190 21.11 -22.87 8.82
N GLN A 191 20.47 -23.12 7.68
CA GLN A 191 20.97 -24.10 6.70
C GLN A 191 22.31 -23.68 6.09
N ILE A 192 22.45 -22.40 5.73
CA ILE A 192 23.71 -21.85 5.19
C ILE A 192 24.81 -21.92 6.26
N GLU A 193 24.52 -21.54 7.50
CA GLU A 193 25.46 -21.62 8.62
C GLU A 193 25.90 -23.07 8.88
N ALA A 194 24.97 -24.04 8.88
CA ALA A 194 25.30 -25.45 9.03
C ALA A 194 26.15 -25.99 7.87
N THR A 195 25.88 -25.53 6.64
CA THR A 195 26.67 -25.88 5.44
C THR A 195 28.05 -25.24 5.48
N GLN A 196 28.16 -23.98 5.91
CA GLN A 196 29.44 -23.29 6.08
C GLN A 196 30.28 -23.95 7.16
N ALA A 197 29.69 -24.27 8.32
CA ALA A 197 30.37 -25.04 9.36
C ALA A 197 30.86 -26.40 8.81
N SER A 198 30.01 -27.12 8.07
CA SER A 198 30.39 -28.39 7.41
C SER A 198 31.51 -28.21 6.38
N ASN A 199 31.51 -27.11 5.63
CA ASN A 199 32.53 -26.77 4.66
C ASN A 199 33.84 -26.30 5.30
N GLU A 200 33.82 -25.62 6.46
CA GLU A 200 35.01 -25.30 7.24
C GLU A 200 35.72 -26.58 7.71
N PHE A 201 34.97 -27.64 8.04
CA PHE A 201 35.54 -28.97 8.29
C PHE A 201 36.08 -29.66 7.02
N GLN A 202 35.60 -29.29 5.83
CA GLN A 202 36.08 -29.80 4.53
C GLN A 202 37.16 -28.93 3.87
N GLN A 203 37.43 -27.72 4.37
CA GLN A 203 38.45 -26.78 3.85
C GLN A 203 39.86 -27.04 4.39
N ILE A 204 40.16 -28.28 4.81
CA ILE A 204 41.55 -28.73 4.91
C ILE A 204 41.99 -29.15 3.49
N ASP A 205 42.74 -28.25 2.85
CA ASP A 205 43.56 -28.42 1.62
C ASP A 205 42.90 -28.37 0.22
N GLY A 206 42.34 -27.20 -0.14
CA GLY A 206 41.98 -26.84 -1.54
C GLY A 206 42.11 -25.33 -1.89
N SER A 207 42.44 -24.49 -0.91
CA SER A 207 42.37 -23.03 -1.01
C SER A 207 43.52 -22.39 -1.81
N ALA A 208 44.65 -23.08 -2.00
CA ALA A 208 45.74 -22.59 -2.83
C ALA A 208 45.41 -22.78 -4.33
N LEU A 209 44.85 -23.94 -4.70
CA LEU A 209 44.53 -24.27 -6.08
C LEU A 209 43.30 -23.51 -6.61
N SER A 210 42.27 -23.28 -5.76
CA SER A 210 41.09 -22.52 -6.18
C SER A 210 41.39 -21.03 -6.37
N ARG A 211 42.23 -20.42 -5.50
CA ARG A 211 42.68 -19.03 -5.67
C ARG A 211 43.47 -18.86 -6.96
N ALA A 212 44.31 -19.84 -7.31
CA ALA A 212 45.05 -19.83 -8.59
C ALA A 212 44.11 -19.94 -9.81
N LYS A 213 43.10 -20.81 -9.77
CA LYS A 213 42.11 -20.95 -10.86
C LYS A 213 41.26 -19.69 -11.06
N GLU A 214 40.88 -19.02 -9.97
CA GLU A 214 40.10 -17.78 -10.04
C GLU A 214 40.92 -16.61 -10.59
N THR A 215 42.19 -16.47 -10.19
CA THR A 215 43.08 -15.46 -10.79
C THR A 215 43.31 -15.67 -12.29
N VAL A 216 43.34 -16.91 -12.77
CA VAL A 216 43.49 -17.21 -14.20
C VAL A 216 42.22 -16.87 -14.97
N SER A 217 41.04 -17.25 -14.46
CA SER A 217 39.76 -16.94 -15.11
C SER A 217 39.50 -15.43 -15.18
N GLU A 218 39.88 -14.67 -14.15
CA GLU A 218 39.71 -13.21 -14.16
C GLU A 218 40.66 -12.50 -15.14
N LEU A 219 41.87 -13.04 -15.34
CA LEU A 219 42.78 -12.56 -16.39
C LEU A 219 42.25 -12.84 -17.80
N GLU A 220 41.70 -14.04 -18.05
CA GLU A 220 41.07 -14.39 -19.32
C GLU A 220 39.90 -13.45 -19.65
N LYS A 221 39.01 -13.23 -18.67
CA LYS A 221 37.86 -12.34 -18.83
C LYS A 221 38.26 -10.89 -19.11
N ARG A 222 39.36 -10.44 -18.50
CA ARG A 222 39.91 -9.09 -18.73
C ARG A 222 40.52 -8.94 -20.12
N ILE A 223 41.20 -9.96 -20.63
CA ILE A 223 41.71 -9.97 -22.02
C ILE A 223 40.55 -9.96 -23.01
N GLU A 224 39.50 -10.76 -22.78
CA GLU A 224 38.32 -10.82 -23.65
C GLU A 224 37.58 -9.47 -23.71
N VAL A 225 37.40 -8.79 -22.58
CA VAL A 225 36.83 -7.44 -22.54
C VAL A 225 37.71 -6.42 -23.28
N MET A 226 39.04 -6.53 -23.18
CA MET A 226 39.95 -5.64 -23.91
C MET A 226 39.90 -5.88 -25.42
N THR A 227 39.86 -7.14 -25.87
CA THR A 227 39.70 -7.50 -27.29
C THR A 227 38.36 -7.00 -27.82
N HIS A 228 37.28 -7.24 -27.08
CA HIS A 228 35.94 -6.82 -27.49
C HIS A 228 35.79 -5.30 -27.51
N LYS A 229 36.44 -4.60 -26.57
CA LYS A 229 36.51 -3.14 -26.57
C LYS A 229 37.32 -2.61 -27.76
N ALA A 230 38.45 -3.23 -28.11
CA ALA A 230 39.23 -2.83 -29.29
C ALA A 230 38.46 -3.06 -30.60
N GLU A 231 37.68 -4.15 -30.70
CA GLU A 231 36.78 -4.41 -31.82
C GLU A 231 35.63 -3.39 -31.91
N LEU A 232 35.02 -3.04 -30.77
CA LEU A 232 33.97 -2.03 -30.71
C LEU A 232 34.53 -0.63 -31.00
N GLU A 233 35.71 -0.29 -30.49
CA GLU A 233 36.40 0.98 -30.79
C GLU A 233 36.78 1.06 -32.27
N GLY A 234 37.19 -0.05 -32.91
CA GLY A 234 37.38 -0.10 -34.37
C GLY A 234 36.07 0.06 -35.15
N ARG A 235 34.95 -0.44 -34.61
CA ARG A 235 33.62 -0.35 -35.23
C ARG A 235 32.93 1.00 -35.02
N TYR A 236 33.25 1.74 -33.95
CA TYR A 236 32.66 3.04 -33.61
C TYR A 236 33.60 4.25 -33.83
N ALA A 237 34.89 4.05 -34.10
CA ALA A 237 35.80 5.12 -34.52
C ALA A 237 35.64 5.54 -36.00
N GLY A 238 34.87 4.78 -36.79
CA GLY A 238 34.32 5.22 -38.06
C GLY A 238 32.97 5.89 -37.83
N GLY A 239 32.97 7.17 -37.44
CA GLY A 239 31.74 7.92 -37.17
C GLY A 239 30.81 7.99 -38.38
N GLU A 240 29.65 7.36 -38.29
CA GLU A 240 28.56 7.50 -39.25
C GLU A 240 27.98 8.92 -39.20
N VAL A 241 28.01 9.60 -40.35
CA VAL A 241 27.31 10.86 -40.62
C VAL A 241 25.81 10.55 -40.78
N PRO A 242 24.88 11.27 -40.12
CA PRO A 242 23.46 10.99 -40.25
C PRO A 242 22.95 11.46 -41.63
N VAL A 243 22.47 10.53 -42.45
CA VAL A 243 21.81 10.83 -43.73
C VAL A 243 20.33 11.08 -43.46
N ALA A 244 19.86 12.30 -43.77
CA ALA A 244 18.45 12.64 -43.78
C ALA A 244 17.72 11.89 -44.91
N VAL A 245 16.68 11.15 -44.57
CA VAL A 245 15.82 10.45 -45.54
C VAL A 245 14.74 11.41 -46.02
N ASP A 246 14.74 11.70 -47.33
CA ASP A 246 13.76 12.53 -48.03
C ASP A 246 12.47 11.71 -48.29
N PRO A 247 11.28 12.18 -47.87
CA PRO A 247 10.02 11.42 -47.91
C PRO A 247 9.42 11.16 -49.31
N ALA A 248 10.13 11.42 -50.41
CA ALA A 248 9.68 11.17 -51.77
C ALA A 248 10.38 9.99 -52.50
N ARG A 249 11.18 9.17 -51.82
CA ARG A 249 11.79 7.95 -52.41
C ARG A 249 10.99 6.69 -52.09
N ASP A 250 10.42 6.08 -53.12
CA ASP A 250 9.79 4.76 -53.05
C ASP A 250 10.86 3.66 -53.16
N VAL A 251 11.53 3.39 -52.04
CA VAL A 251 12.61 2.41 -51.87
C VAL A 251 12.23 0.99 -52.30
N VAL A 252 10.94 0.67 -52.38
CA VAL A 252 10.46 -0.65 -52.80
C VAL A 252 10.73 -0.88 -54.30
N LYS A 253 10.65 0.14 -55.14
CA LYS A 253 10.93 0.02 -56.59
C LYS A 253 12.42 -0.04 -56.93
N GLU A 254 13.28 0.56 -56.09
CA GLU A 254 14.73 0.48 -56.25
C GLU A 254 15.25 -0.92 -55.83
N ILE A 255 14.67 -1.52 -54.79
CA ILE A 255 15.02 -2.87 -54.33
C ILE A 255 14.53 -3.95 -55.31
N ASP A 256 13.34 -3.81 -55.89
CA ASP A 256 12.83 -4.76 -56.90
C ASP A 256 13.62 -4.69 -58.23
N ALA A 257 14.22 -3.54 -58.57
CA ALA A 257 15.09 -3.39 -59.75
C ALA A 257 16.50 -3.97 -59.53
N GLU A 258 16.98 -4.01 -58.28
CA GLU A 258 18.33 -4.47 -57.93
C GLU A 258 18.38 -5.94 -57.45
N TYR A 259 17.27 -6.47 -56.90
CA TYR A 259 17.20 -7.83 -56.33
C TYR A 259 16.02 -8.70 -56.83
N GLY A 260 15.16 -8.22 -57.72
CA GLY A 260 13.97 -8.95 -58.23
C GLY A 260 14.25 -10.14 -59.15
N ALA A 261 15.50 -10.58 -59.33
CA ALA A 261 15.87 -11.66 -60.26
C ALA A 261 16.57 -12.88 -59.64
N GLU A 262 16.52 -13.08 -58.32
CA GLU A 262 16.88 -14.37 -57.71
C GLU A 262 15.73 -14.90 -56.83
N SER A 263 14.75 -15.49 -57.53
CA SER A 263 13.70 -16.32 -56.94
C SER A 263 14.31 -17.58 -56.30
N PRO A 264 13.90 -17.97 -55.07
CA PRO A 264 14.40 -19.16 -54.40
C PRO A 264 13.84 -20.42 -55.07
N ALA A 265 14.69 -21.11 -55.83
CA ALA A 265 14.40 -22.41 -56.39
C ALA A 265 14.27 -23.48 -55.27
N ALA A 266 13.03 -23.87 -55.04
CA ALA A 266 12.55 -25.25 -54.87
C ALA A 266 13.43 -26.25 -54.10
N LYS A 267 12.95 -26.66 -52.91
CA LYS A 267 13.09 -28.06 -52.45
C LYS A 267 11.87 -28.87 -52.87
N PRO A 268 12.02 -29.90 -53.72
CA PRO A 268 11.19 -31.08 -53.67
C PRO A 268 11.96 -32.22 -52.96
N GLY A 269 11.27 -33.02 -52.15
CA GLY A 269 11.80 -34.34 -51.78
C GLY A 269 11.57 -34.82 -50.36
N LYS A 270 10.31 -35.12 -50.03
CA LYS A 270 9.93 -36.45 -49.47
C LYS A 270 10.49 -37.53 -50.42
N SER A 271 10.84 -38.75 -50.06
CA SER A 271 10.62 -39.62 -48.91
C SER A 271 11.39 -40.92 -49.19
N LEU A 272 11.38 -41.86 -48.24
CA LEU A 272 11.36 -43.29 -48.57
C LEU A 272 10.10 -43.65 -49.38
#